data_AF-A0A1I5EWL3-F1
#
_entry.id   AF-A0A1I5EWL3-F1
#
_cell.length_a   1.000
_cell.length_b   1.000
_cell.length_c   1.000
_cell.angle_alpha   90.00
_cell.angle_beta   90.00
_cell.angle_gamma   90.00
#
_symmetry.space_group_name_H-M   'P 1'
#
loop_
_entity.id
_entity.type
_entity.pdbx_description
1 polymer ?
#
loop_
_entity_poly.entity_id
_entity_poly.type
_entity_poly.pdbx_seq_one_letter_code
_entity_poly.pdbx_strand_id
1 'polypeptide(L)'
;MRTTVLALLILLGSLPAAHADRDYPWCVVGDDLSWPGECMYSTREQCMASASGRWNTTCDINPRVRFNQQQVQPGTKRLQERR
;
A
#
# COMPACT_ATOMS: atom_id res chain seq x y z
N MET A 1 -7.93 30.32 -38.16
CA MET A 1 -7.25 29.56 -37.09
C MET A 1 -7.94 29.75 -35.74
N ARG A 2 -9.23 29.41 -35.55
CA ARG A 2 -9.90 29.64 -34.23
C ARG A 2 -11.11 28.74 -33.94
N THR A 3 -11.22 27.52 -34.46
CA THR A 3 -12.39 26.67 -34.13
C THR A 3 -12.07 25.19 -34.24
N THR A 4 -11.14 24.67 -33.43
CA THR A 4 -10.95 23.21 -33.31
C THR A 4 -10.49 22.85 -31.90
N VAL A 5 -11.31 23.10 -30.89
CA VAL A 5 -11.06 22.53 -29.55
C VAL A 5 -12.41 22.24 -28.92
N LEU A 6 -12.95 21.04 -29.10
CA LEU A 6 -13.99 20.45 -28.24
C LEU A 6 -14.31 19.03 -28.72
N ALA A 7 -13.30 18.17 -28.80
CA ALA A 7 -13.53 16.74 -29.03
C ALA A 7 -12.41 15.95 -28.37
N LEU A 8 -12.34 15.96 -27.03
CA LEU A 8 -11.53 14.98 -26.30
C LEU A 8 -11.94 14.88 -24.81
N LEU A 9 -13.23 14.68 -24.52
CA LEU A 9 -13.66 14.17 -23.20
C LEU A 9 -13.82 12.65 -23.32
N ILE A 10 -12.67 11.98 -23.47
CA ILE A 10 -12.56 10.53 -23.57
C ILE A 10 -12.58 9.94 -22.15
N LEU A 11 -13.68 9.24 -21.84
CA LEU A 11 -13.74 7.99 -21.05
C LEU A 11 -12.75 7.83 -19.88
N LEU A 12 -13.07 8.41 -18.71
CA LEU A 12 -12.37 8.15 -17.43
C LEU A 12 -13.17 7.21 -16.52
N GLY A 13 -13.59 6.05 -17.02
CA GLY A 13 -14.65 5.28 -16.36
C GLY A 13 -14.53 3.76 -16.42
N SER A 14 -13.34 3.19 -16.23
CA SER A 14 -13.18 1.77 -15.90
C SER A 14 -11.71 1.42 -15.64
N LEU A 15 -11.15 1.88 -14.51
CA LEU A 15 -9.92 1.30 -14.00
C LEU A 15 -10.29 0.04 -13.20
N PRO A 16 -9.65 -1.11 -13.43
CA PRO A 16 -9.86 -2.27 -12.57
C PRO A 16 -9.51 -1.87 -11.14
N ALA A 17 -10.38 -2.22 -10.18
CA ALA A 17 -10.03 -2.12 -8.76
C ALA A 17 -8.72 -2.91 -8.60
N ALA A 18 -7.64 -2.23 -8.23
CA ALA A 18 -6.34 -2.85 -8.09
C ALA A 18 -6.47 -3.97 -7.04
N HIS A 19 -6.49 -5.22 -7.50
CA HIS A 19 -6.55 -6.38 -6.63
C HIS A 19 -5.29 -6.37 -5.76
N ALA A 20 -5.49 -6.29 -4.44
CA ALA A 20 -4.44 -6.27 -3.41
C ALA A 20 -3.79 -7.66 -3.20
N ASP A 21 -3.47 -8.35 -4.29
CA ASP A 21 -2.75 -9.62 -4.29
C ASP A 21 -1.25 -9.41 -3.98
N ARG A 22 -0.73 -8.22 -4.31
CA ARG A 22 0.60 -7.82 -3.86
C ARG A 22 0.60 -7.47 -2.37
N ASP A 23 1.47 -8.15 -1.62
CA ASP A 23 1.83 -7.78 -0.26
C ASP A 23 2.70 -6.50 -0.26
N TYR A 24 2.05 -5.35 -0.44
CA TYR A 24 2.70 -4.05 -0.32
C TYR A 24 3.19 -3.83 1.11
N PRO A 25 4.47 -3.49 1.34
CA PRO A 25 5.03 -3.39 2.70
C PRO A 25 4.58 -2.15 3.48
N TRP A 26 3.99 -1.15 2.83
CA TRP A 26 3.60 0.12 3.47
C TRP A 26 2.11 0.41 3.29
N CYS A 27 1.48 0.88 4.36
CA CYS A 27 0.08 1.28 4.40
C CYS A 27 -0.10 2.68 4.95
N VAL A 28 -1.03 3.45 4.38
CA VAL A 28 -1.55 4.66 5.03
C VAL A 28 -2.62 4.24 6.02
N VAL A 29 -2.49 4.64 7.28
CA VAL A 29 -3.42 4.37 8.38
C VAL A 29 -3.94 5.68 8.95
N GLY A 30 -5.15 5.68 9.47
CA GLY A 30 -5.76 6.88 10.07
C GLY A 30 -7.17 6.59 10.58
N ASP A 31 -7.75 7.51 11.34
CA ASP A 31 -9.07 7.34 11.96
C ASP A 31 -10.20 7.12 10.94
N ASP A 32 -10.05 7.68 9.72
CA ASP A 32 -11.00 7.55 8.62
C ASP A 32 -10.83 6.25 7.81
N LEU A 33 -9.77 5.49 8.05
CA LEU A 33 -9.44 4.29 7.30
C LEU A 33 -9.74 3.04 8.10
N SER A 34 -10.48 2.11 7.49
CA SER A 34 -10.69 0.79 8.08
C SER A 34 -9.38 0.02 8.19
N TRP A 35 -9.15 -0.66 9.32
CA TRP A 35 -7.96 -1.48 9.54
C TRP A 35 -7.81 -2.54 8.42
N PRO A 36 -6.61 -2.74 7.82
CA PRO A 36 -5.30 -2.20 8.21
C PRO A 36 -4.90 -0.87 7.53
N GLY A 37 -5.84 -0.16 6.91
CA GLY A 37 -5.59 1.05 6.13
C GLY A 37 -5.45 0.78 4.63
N GLU A 38 -4.85 1.72 3.91
CA GLU A 38 -4.63 1.64 2.46
C GLU A 38 -3.21 1.11 2.16
N CYS A 39 -3.11 -0.16 1.80
CA CYS A 39 -1.84 -0.88 1.62
C CYS A 39 -1.47 -1.04 0.13
N MET A 40 -1.06 0.05 -0.52
CA MET A 40 -0.77 0.06 -1.96
C MET A 40 0.64 0.57 -2.30
N TYR A 41 1.51 0.69 -1.29
CA TYR A 41 2.79 1.39 -1.41
C TYR A 41 3.99 0.45 -1.30
N SER A 42 4.90 0.54 -2.26
CA SER A 42 6.14 -0.26 -2.27
C SER A 42 7.25 0.37 -1.45
N THR A 43 7.24 1.70 -1.28
CA THR A 43 8.22 2.42 -0.46
C THR A 43 7.54 3.33 0.54
N ARG A 44 8.27 3.66 1.62
CA ARG A 44 7.77 4.56 2.67
C ARG A 44 7.50 5.95 2.11
N GLU A 45 8.34 6.42 1.19
CA GLU A 45 8.23 7.74 0.58
C GLU A 45 6.95 7.87 -0.23
N GLN A 46 6.55 6.83 -0.96
CA GLN A 46 5.29 6.80 -1.70
C GLN A 46 4.08 6.85 -0.74
N CYS A 47 4.17 6.12 0.38
CA CYS A 47 3.14 6.19 1.42
C CYS A 47 3.06 7.60 2.00
N MET A 48 4.21 8.20 2.38
CA MET A 48 4.25 9.53 2.98
C MET A 48 3.74 10.60 2.01
N ALA A 49 4.06 10.47 0.72
CA ALA A 49 3.54 11.37 -0.31
C ALA A 49 2.01 11.32 -0.40
N SER A 50 1.41 10.16 -0.15
CA SER A 50 -0.04 9.97 -0.20
C SER A 50 -0.76 10.32 1.09
N ALA A 51 -0.08 10.17 2.24
CA ALA A 51 -0.55 10.69 3.54
C ALA A 51 -0.40 12.22 3.65
N SER A 52 0.43 12.85 2.80
CA SER A 52 0.68 14.29 2.86
C SER A 52 -0.62 15.09 2.66
N GLY A 53 -0.86 16.06 3.54
CA GLY A 53 -2.07 16.89 3.52
C GLY A 53 -3.26 16.28 4.27
N ARG A 54 -3.16 15.05 4.77
CA ARG A 54 -4.18 14.40 5.60
C ARG A 54 -3.71 14.37 7.06
N TRP A 55 -4.28 15.25 7.89
CA TRP A 55 -3.81 15.53 9.26
C TRP A 55 -3.95 14.35 10.24
N ASN A 56 -4.86 13.41 9.96
CA ASN A 56 -5.18 12.26 10.79
C ASN A 56 -4.64 10.94 10.20
N THR A 57 -3.73 11.01 9.21
CA THR A 57 -3.15 9.82 8.62
C THR A 57 -1.65 9.77 8.76
N THR A 58 -1.12 8.56 8.82
CA THR A 58 0.31 8.27 8.91
C THR A 58 0.64 7.02 8.12
N CYS A 59 1.93 6.72 8.00
CA CYS A 59 2.44 5.54 7.32
C CYS A 59 2.95 4.51 8.32
N ASP A 60 2.41 3.29 8.26
CA ASP A 60 2.90 2.15 9.03
C ASP A 60 3.20 0.95 8.11
N ILE A 61 3.87 -0.06 8.68
CA ILE A 61 4.21 -1.30 7.99
C ILE A 61 2.95 -2.13 7.85
N ASN A 62 2.75 -2.72 6.67
CA ASN A 62 1.64 -3.63 6.45
C ASN A 62 1.67 -4.80 7.45
N PRO A 63 0.66 -4.96 8.32
CA PRO A 63 0.63 -6.03 9.30
C PRO A 63 0.66 -7.41 8.64
N ARG A 64 0.09 -7.58 7.43
CA ARG A 64 0.16 -8.85 6.68
C ARG A 64 1.61 -9.26 6.39
N VAL A 65 2.44 -8.30 6.00
CA VAL A 65 3.87 -8.54 5.74
C VAL A 65 4.61 -8.85 7.04
N ARG A 66 4.34 -8.09 8.11
CA ARG A 66 4.93 -8.32 9.43
C ARG A 66 4.65 -9.73 9.93
N PHE A 67 3.40 -10.19 9.84
CA PHE A 67 2.99 -11.52 10.27
C PHE A 67 3.59 -12.63 9.39
N ASN A 68 3.62 -12.47 8.05
CA ASN A 68 4.28 -13.43 7.17
C ASN A 68 5.78 -13.60 7.53
N GLN A 69 6.48 -12.51 7.86
CA GLN A 69 7.89 -12.59 8.27
C GLN A 69 8.06 -13.30 9.63
N GLN A 70 7.10 -13.18 10.54
CA GLN A 70 7.14 -13.84 11.85
C GLN A 70 6.84 -15.34 11.77
N GLN A 71 5.91 -15.75 10.88
CA GLN A 71 5.60 -17.16 10.63
C GLN A 71 6.82 -17.96 10.14
N VAL A 72 7.73 -17.31 9.40
CA VAL A 72 8.95 -17.96 8.89
C VAL A 72 10.00 -18.22 9.99
N GLN A 73 9.89 -17.65 11.19
CA GLN A 73 11.02 -17.55 12.14
C GLN A 73 11.11 -18.43 13.42
N PRO A 74 10.23 -19.38 13.79
CA PRO A 74 10.46 -20.12 15.06
C PRO A 74 11.28 -21.43 14.98
N GLY A 75 11.46 -22.04 13.80
CA GLY A 75 12.01 -23.41 13.69
C GLY A 75 13.51 -23.53 13.37
N THR A 76 14.08 -22.56 12.67
CA THR A 76 15.36 -22.78 11.95
C THR A 76 16.58 -22.42 12.79
N LYS A 77 16.50 -21.43 13.69
CA LYS A 77 17.68 -21.02 14.48
C LYS A 77 18.09 -22.01 15.55
N ARG A 78 17.16 -22.76 16.15
CA ARG A 78 17.48 -23.73 17.22
C ARG A 78 18.05 -25.06 16.73
N LEU A 79 17.86 -25.41 15.45
CA LEU A 79 18.40 -26.64 14.88
C LEU A 79 19.83 -26.46 14.33
N GLN A 80 20.19 -25.26 13.89
CA GLN A 80 21.54 -24.98 13.38
C GLN A 80 22.62 -24.91 14.47
N GLU A 81 22.29 -24.48 15.68
CA GLU A 81 23.27 -24.38 16.78
C GLU A 81 23.46 -25.72 17.53
N ARG A 82 22.70 -26.75 17.15
CA ARG A 82 22.70 -28.10 17.72
C ARG A 82 23.30 -29.15 16.77
N ARG A 83 24.10 -28.73 15.80
CA ARG A 83 24.90 -29.56 14.90
C ARG A 83 26.33 -29.05 14.90
#